data_AF-A0A1Y2UDH6-F1
#
_entry.id   AF-A0A1Y2UDH6-F1
#
_cell.length_a   1.000
_cell.length_b   1.000
_cell.length_c   1.000
_cell.angle_alpha   90.00
_cell.angle_beta   90.00
_cell.angle_gamma   90.00
#
_symmetry.space_group_name_H-M   'P 1'
#
loop_
_entity.id
_entity.type
_entity.pdbx_description
1 polymer ?
#
loop_
_entity_poly.entity_id
_entity_poly.type
_entity_poly.pdbx_seq_one_letter_code
_entity_poly.pdbx_strand_id
1 'polypeptide(L)'
;MSPNTGSGSKESPDPGVVVTPKVSDPWTVEKVLATIHPEAPAETSSSPIPFFHVLERLKTGKREGWRRFGINRGESIADHMYRMSLMTLLCPPSLAPKLDLNKCMKMCLIHDMAESIVGDITPVDGVPKPEKSRREAETMDYISKNLLGKVYGGLAGQEIRAIWQEYEDSKTLDSQFVHDIDKMELLLQMVEYEKRVDKRLDLGEFAYVATRVVLPETQEWAKEILKERDEFWGPKPHVHGEAGVNGGVGEDTTKDQDAYYSK
;
A
#
# COMPACT_ATOMS: atom_id res chain seq x y z
N MET A 1 -29.67 -33.53 -39.75
CA MET A 1 -28.70 -32.53 -39.27
C MET A 1 -28.78 -32.53 -37.75
N SER A 2 -27.74 -32.95 -37.05
CA SER A 2 -27.73 -32.89 -35.58
C SER A 2 -27.47 -31.45 -35.14
N PRO A 3 -28.18 -30.91 -34.14
CA PRO A 3 -27.88 -29.58 -33.62
C PRO A 3 -26.52 -29.60 -32.93
N ASN A 4 -25.65 -28.68 -33.34
CA ASN A 4 -24.34 -28.49 -32.74
C ASN A 4 -24.51 -27.99 -31.30
N THR A 5 -24.28 -28.85 -30.30
CA THR A 5 -24.32 -28.45 -28.89
C THR A 5 -23.12 -27.57 -28.61
N GLY A 6 -23.33 -26.25 -28.64
CA GLY A 6 -22.30 -25.26 -28.37
C GLY A 6 -21.62 -25.55 -27.03
N SER A 7 -20.36 -25.98 -27.08
CA SER A 7 -19.52 -26.03 -25.90
C SER A 7 -19.31 -24.60 -25.43
N GLY A 8 -20.03 -24.20 -24.38
CA GLY A 8 -19.76 -22.96 -23.68
C GLY A 8 -18.33 -23.03 -23.14
N SER A 9 -17.38 -22.42 -23.85
CA SER A 9 -16.03 -22.21 -23.36
C SER A 9 -16.15 -21.37 -22.11
N LYS A 10 -15.91 -21.97 -20.94
CA LYS A 10 -15.58 -21.19 -19.75
C LYS A 10 -14.34 -20.39 -20.12
N GLU A 11 -14.50 -19.08 -20.24
CA GLU A 11 -13.37 -18.19 -20.48
C GLU A 11 -12.33 -18.44 -19.38
N SER A 12 -11.08 -18.65 -19.78
CA SER A 12 -9.99 -18.75 -18.81
C SER A 12 -9.92 -17.43 -18.04
N PRO A 13 -9.78 -17.45 -16.71
CA PRO A 13 -9.65 -16.22 -15.93
C PRO A 13 -8.42 -15.42 -16.42
N ASP A 14 -8.55 -14.09 -16.45
CA ASP A 14 -7.44 -13.20 -16.80
C ASP A 14 -6.30 -13.37 -15.78
N PRO A 15 -5.11 -13.86 -16.18
CA PRO A 15 -4.00 -14.09 -15.25
C PRO A 15 -3.43 -12.79 -14.66
N GLY A 16 -3.75 -11.62 -15.23
CA GLY A 16 -3.39 -10.32 -14.67
C GLY A 16 -4.31 -9.84 -13.53
N VAL A 17 -5.43 -10.52 -13.28
CA VAL A 17 -6.40 -10.15 -12.24
C VAL A 17 -6.18 -10.99 -10.98
N VAL A 18 -5.51 -10.41 -10.00
CA VAL A 18 -5.42 -10.98 -8.65
C VAL A 18 -6.47 -10.35 -7.74
N VAL A 19 -7.29 -11.21 -7.14
CA VAL A 19 -8.34 -10.84 -6.18
C VAL A 19 -7.79 -11.02 -4.77
N THR A 20 -8.10 -10.07 -3.88
CA THR A 20 -7.81 -10.16 -2.44
C THR A 20 -8.53 -11.37 -1.83
N PRO A 21 -7.80 -12.35 -1.25
CA PRO A 21 -8.39 -13.55 -0.69
C PRO A 21 -9.39 -13.28 0.45
N LYS A 22 -10.56 -13.90 0.38
CA LYS A 22 -11.56 -13.87 1.46
C LYS A 22 -11.62 -15.24 2.12
N VAL A 23 -11.19 -15.30 3.38
CA VAL A 23 -11.15 -16.53 4.20
C VAL A 23 -12.11 -16.41 5.39
N SER A 24 -12.58 -17.54 5.90
CA SER A 24 -13.41 -17.58 7.11
C SER A 24 -12.58 -17.36 8.36
N ASP A 25 -13.16 -16.71 9.37
CA ASP A 25 -12.50 -16.50 10.65
C ASP A 25 -12.20 -17.83 11.41
N PRO A 26 -11.18 -17.86 12.29
CA PRO A 26 -10.13 -16.84 12.42
C PRO A 26 -9.26 -16.78 11.16
N TRP A 27 -8.89 -15.59 10.71
CA TRP A 27 -7.94 -15.40 9.62
C TRP A 27 -6.56 -15.97 10.00
N THR A 28 -5.94 -16.73 9.10
CA THR A 28 -4.54 -17.19 9.19
C THR A 28 -3.87 -17.17 7.82
N VAL A 29 -2.54 -17.11 7.80
CA VAL A 29 -1.74 -17.16 6.57
C VAL A 29 -2.02 -18.44 5.77
N GLU A 30 -2.12 -19.61 6.40
CA GLU A 30 -2.32 -20.90 5.69
C GLU A 30 -3.68 -20.96 5.00
N LYS A 31 -4.73 -20.43 5.63
CA LYS A 31 -6.06 -20.32 5.01
C LYS A 31 -6.00 -19.46 3.75
N VAL A 32 -5.24 -18.36 3.77
CA VAL A 32 -5.08 -17.50 2.61
C VAL A 32 -4.29 -18.21 1.52
N LEU A 33 -3.13 -18.79 1.85
CA LEU A 33 -2.27 -19.53 0.91
C LEU A 33 -3.05 -20.62 0.16
N ALA A 34 -3.92 -21.36 0.86
CA ALA A 34 -4.77 -22.40 0.29
C ALA A 34 -5.79 -21.90 -0.76
N THR A 35 -6.04 -20.59 -0.86
CA THR A 35 -6.89 -19.99 -1.90
C THR A 35 -6.12 -19.46 -3.11
N ILE A 36 -4.82 -19.18 -2.97
CA ILE A 36 -4.00 -18.51 -4.00
C ILE A 36 -2.98 -19.42 -4.66
N HIS A 37 -2.57 -20.51 -4.01
CA HIS A 37 -1.65 -21.49 -4.57
C HIS A 37 -2.27 -22.90 -4.49
N PRO A 38 -2.30 -23.67 -5.60
CA PRO A 38 -2.69 -25.08 -5.57
C PRO A 38 -1.76 -25.94 -4.71
N GLU A 39 -0.50 -25.51 -4.58
CA GLU A 39 0.53 -26.09 -3.72
C GLU A 39 1.17 -24.95 -2.90
N ALA A 40 1.15 -25.04 -1.57
CA ALA A 40 1.68 -23.98 -0.71
C ALA A 40 3.20 -23.75 -0.94
N PRO A 41 3.71 -22.51 -0.82
CA PRO A 41 5.14 -22.22 -0.97
C PRO A 41 6.02 -23.05 -0.02
N ALA A 42 7.19 -23.49 -0.48
CA ALA A 42 8.07 -24.37 0.28
C ALA A 42 8.73 -23.67 1.50
N GLU A 43 8.05 -23.76 2.65
CA GLU A 43 8.33 -23.08 3.92
C GLU A 43 9.69 -23.32 4.59
N THR A 44 10.53 -24.23 4.09
CA THR A 44 11.88 -24.38 4.63
C THR A 44 12.95 -24.64 3.56
N SER A 45 12.74 -24.07 2.38
CA SER A 45 13.72 -24.03 1.29
C SER A 45 15.01 -23.30 1.72
N SER A 46 16.17 -23.77 1.27
CA SER A 46 17.43 -23.02 1.33
C SER A 46 17.58 -22.00 0.18
N SER A 47 16.63 -21.99 -0.75
CA SER A 47 16.54 -21.12 -1.92
C SER A 47 15.43 -20.07 -1.74
N PRO A 48 15.63 -18.79 -2.13
CA PRO A 48 14.65 -17.72 -1.98
C PRO A 48 13.47 -17.77 -2.97
N ILE A 49 13.45 -18.74 -3.89
CA ILE A 49 12.41 -18.85 -4.93
C ILE A 49 10.95 -18.84 -4.39
N PRO A 50 10.60 -19.54 -3.28
CA PRO A 50 9.25 -19.47 -2.71
C PRO A 50 8.84 -18.04 -2.29
N PHE A 51 9.78 -17.26 -1.73
CA PHE A 51 9.54 -15.86 -1.40
C PHE A 51 9.31 -15.01 -2.66
N PHE A 52 10.07 -15.21 -3.74
CA PHE A 52 9.87 -14.48 -4.98
C PHE A 52 8.50 -14.72 -5.63
N HIS A 53 7.93 -15.92 -5.47
CA HIS A 53 6.57 -16.23 -5.92
C HIS A 53 5.49 -15.53 -5.11
N VAL A 54 5.67 -15.38 -3.78
CA VAL A 54 4.76 -14.60 -2.94
C VAL A 54 4.86 -13.10 -3.26
N LEU A 55 6.08 -12.60 -3.46
CA LEU A 55 6.36 -11.18 -3.74
C LEU A 55 5.77 -10.70 -5.09
N GLU A 56 5.55 -11.62 -6.06
CA GLU A 56 4.89 -11.31 -7.33
C GLU A 56 3.51 -10.66 -7.14
N ARG A 57 2.78 -11.08 -6.09
CA ARG A 57 1.41 -10.64 -5.82
C ARG A 57 1.27 -9.13 -5.56
N LEU A 58 2.35 -8.46 -5.19
CA LEU A 58 2.40 -7.00 -5.03
C LEU A 58 2.34 -6.24 -6.37
N LYS A 59 2.68 -6.89 -7.49
CA LYS A 59 2.60 -6.32 -8.86
C LYS A 59 1.19 -6.39 -9.44
N THR A 60 0.42 -7.37 -8.99
CA THR A 60 -0.92 -7.69 -9.49
C THR A 60 -2.02 -7.17 -8.57
N GLY A 61 -1.81 -7.19 -7.25
CA GLY A 61 -2.63 -6.48 -6.27
C GLY A 61 -2.61 -4.97 -6.53
N LYS A 62 -3.79 -4.38 -6.76
CA LYS A 62 -3.97 -2.93 -6.98
C LYS A 62 -4.42 -2.25 -5.70
N ARG A 63 -3.95 -1.03 -5.48
CA ARG A 63 -4.32 -0.20 -4.33
C ARG A 63 -5.84 0.02 -4.30
N GLU A 64 -6.49 -0.54 -3.28
CA GLU A 64 -7.95 -0.61 -3.12
C GLU A 64 -8.57 0.78 -2.93
N GLY A 65 -7.82 1.72 -2.35
CA GLY A 65 -8.21 3.12 -2.24
C GLY A 65 -8.72 3.70 -3.57
N TRP A 66 -8.01 3.45 -4.67
CA TRP A 66 -8.42 3.92 -6.01
C TRP A 66 -9.62 3.16 -6.59
N ARG A 67 -9.78 1.87 -6.23
CA ARG A 67 -10.91 1.04 -6.71
C ARG A 67 -12.25 1.56 -6.17
N ARG A 68 -12.29 2.18 -4.98
CA ARG A 68 -13.46 2.90 -4.43
C ARG A 68 -13.97 4.02 -5.37
N PHE A 69 -13.07 4.64 -6.14
CA PHE A 69 -13.37 5.71 -7.10
C PHE A 69 -13.50 5.19 -8.54
N GLY A 70 -13.66 3.88 -8.74
CA GLY A 70 -13.84 3.24 -10.05
C GLY A 70 -12.56 3.02 -10.85
N ILE A 71 -11.38 3.30 -10.28
CA ILE A 71 -10.08 3.17 -10.94
C ILE A 71 -9.61 1.70 -10.90
N ASN A 72 -10.26 0.85 -11.70
CA ASN A 72 -9.99 -0.60 -11.73
C ASN A 72 -8.63 -0.99 -12.33
N ARG A 73 -8.00 -0.09 -13.10
CA ARG A 73 -6.65 -0.25 -13.68
C ARG A 73 -5.66 0.76 -13.08
N GLY A 74 -5.77 0.96 -11.77
CA GLY A 74 -4.83 1.76 -11.00
C GLY A 74 -3.46 1.10 -10.84
N GLU A 75 -2.60 1.77 -10.09
CA GLU A 75 -1.28 1.30 -9.69
C GLU A 75 -1.37 0.01 -8.85
N SER A 76 -0.29 -0.78 -8.89
CA SER A 76 -0.07 -1.87 -7.96
C SER A 76 0.63 -1.39 -6.69
N ILE A 77 0.57 -2.22 -5.64
CA ILE A 77 1.28 -1.97 -4.38
C ILE A 77 2.80 -1.87 -4.63
N ALA A 78 3.31 -2.64 -5.60
CA ALA A 78 4.71 -2.56 -6.04
C ALA A 78 5.04 -1.26 -6.80
N ASP A 79 4.11 -0.67 -7.55
CA ASP A 79 4.33 0.61 -8.25
C ASP A 79 4.47 1.76 -7.23
N HIS A 80 3.57 1.79 -6.23
CA HIS A 80 3.60 2.70 -5.08
C HIS A 80 4.93 2.62 -4.31
N MET A 81 5.30 1.42 -3.83
CA MET A 81 6.57 1.20 -3.11
C MET A 81 7.81 1.54 -3.94
N TYR A 82 7.77 1.32 -5.26
CA TYR A 82 8.86 1.69 -6.17
C TYR A 82 9.06 3.20 -6.25
N ARG A 83 7.98 3.98 -6.46
CA ARG A 83 8.07 5.44 -6.53
C ARG A 83 8.49 6.03 -5.19
N MET A 84 7.95 5.54 -4.07
CA MET A 84 8.42 5.92 -2.73
C MET A 84 9.94 5.72 -2.57
N SER A 85 10.47 4.56 -2.95
CA SER A 85 11.90 4.27 -2.84
C SER A 85 12.76 5.28 -3.63
N LEU A 86 12.33 5.63 -4.86
CA LEU A 86 13.00 6.67 -5.65
C LEU A 86 12.88 8.07 -5.03
N MET A 87 11.75 8.43 -4.42
CA MET A 87 11.56 9.74 -3.77
C MET A 87 12.57 9.96 -2.63
N THR A 88 12.97 8.89 -1.90
CA THR A 88 13.99 9.00 -0.85
C THR A 88 15.37 9.43 -1.35
N LEU A 89 15.68 9.24 -2.64
CA LEU A 89 16.93 9.73 -3.25
C LEU A 89 17.01 11.26 -3.31
N LEU A 90 15.86 11.94 -3.25
CA LEU A 90 15.75 13.40 -3.23
C LEU A 90 15.57 13.95 -1.80
N CYS A 91 16.05 13.20 -0.79
CA CYS A 91 16.00 13.61 0.60
C CYS A 91 16.57 15.04 0.81
N PRO A 92 15.85 15.92 1.53
CA PRO A 92 16.30 17.28 1.83
C PRO A 92 17.69 17.30 2.49
N PRO A 93 18.60 18.23 2.11
CA PRO A 93 19.94 18.32 2.68
C PRO A 93 20.00 18.54 4.20
N SER A 94 18.92 19.07 4.80
CA SER A 94 18.77 19.23 6.25
C SER A 94 18.40 17.94 6.99
N LEU A 95 17.87 16.94 6.27
CA LEU A 95 17.51 15.62 6.80
C LEU A 95 18.55 14.54 6.46
N ALA A 96 19.14 14.58 5.26
CA ALA A 96 20.02 13.52 4.76
C ALA A 96 21.18 13.12 5.72
N PRO A 97 21.85 14.03 6.45
CA PRO A 97 22.88 13.66 7.43
C PRO A 97 22.37 12.98 8.72
N LYS A 98 21.05 12.90 8.91
CA LYS A 98 20.38 12.35 10.10
C LYS A 98 19.66 11.02 9.83
N LEU A 99 19.66 10.57 8.58
CA LEU A 99 18.90 9.42 8.08
C LEU A 99 19.83 8.34 7.53
N ASP A 100 19.48 7.07 7.71
CA ASP A 100 20.04 5.99 6.90
C ASP A 100 19.20 5.85 5.62
N LEU A 101 19.56 6.60 4.58
CA LEU A 101 18.85 6.57 3.30
C LEU A 101 18.81 5.19 2.64
N ASN A 102 19.81 4.31 2.89
CA ASN A 102 19.77 2.95 2.39
C ASN A 102 18.71 2.11 3.10
N LYS A 103 18.56 2.31 4.42
CA LYS A 103 17.47 1.71 5.19
C LYS A 103 16.11 2.31 4.81
N CYS A 104 16.01 3.62 4.58
CA CYS A 104 14.77 4.26 4.10
C CYS A 104 14.33 3.68 2.75
N MET A 105 15.24 3.56 1.77
CA MET A 105 14.95 2.91 0.47
C MET A 105 14.44 1.48 0.64
N LYS A 106 15.08 0.67 1.51
CA LYS A 106 14.63 -0.68 1.85
C LYS A 106 13.25 -0.67 2.51
N MET A 107 13.01 0.24 3.44
CA MET A 107 11.75 0.37 4.18
C MET A 107 10.59 0.69 3.26
N CYS A 108 10.75 1.62 2.29
CA CYS A 108 9.77 1.86 1.24
C CYS A 108 9.40 0.57 0.49
N LEU A 109 10.39 -0.27 0.17
CA LEU A 109 10.21 -1.53 -0.56
C LEU A 109 9.73 -2.72 0.32
N ILE A 110 9.55 -2.50 1.62
CA ILE A 110 9.24 -3.56 2.61
C ILE A 110 7.94 -3.29 3.37
N HIS A 111 7.53 -2.04 3.56
CA HIS A 111 6.45 -1.70 4.49
C HIS A 111 5.12 -2.40 4.18
N ASP A 112 4.63 -2.30 2.94
CA ASP A 112 3.42 -2.98 2.46
C ASP A 112 3.69 -4.42 1.95
N MET A 113 4.84 -5.03 2.26
CA MET A 113 5.15 -6.41 1.83
C MET A 113 4.15 -7.44 2.39
N ALA A 114 3.54 -7.15 3.55
CA ALA A 114 2.50 -7.97 4.15
C ALA A 114 1.23 -8.09 3.26
N GLU A 115 0.92 -7.06 2.47
CA GLU A 115 -0.23 -7.05 1.56
C GLU A 115 -0.15 -8.12 0.46
N SER A 116 1.04 -8.69 0.24
CA SER A 116 1.23 -9.87 -0.64
C SER A 116 0.35 -11.06 -0.22
N ILE A 117 0.06 -11.23 1.07
CA ILE A 117 -0.86 -12.26 1.60
C ILE A 117 -2.13 -11.61 2.15
N VAL A 118 -2.01 -10.56 2.97
CA VAL A 118 -3.15 -9.89 3.62
C VAL A 118 -4.12 -9.25 2.61
N GLY A 119 -3.58 -8.77 1.48
CA GLY A 119 -4.22 -7.78 0.62
C GLY A 119 -4.10 -6.36 1.20
N ASP A 120 -4.29 -5.35 0.35
CA ASP A 120 -4.49 -3.96 0.77
C ASP A 120 -5.83 -3.88 1.52
N ILE A 121 -5.77 -3.67 2.84
CA ILE A 121 -6.95 -3.50 3.71
C ILE A 121 -7.13 -2.01 3.97
N THR A 122 -8.21 -1.46 3.44
CA THR A 122 -8.55 -0.03 3.57
C THR A 122 -9.43 0.22 4.81
N PRO A 123 -9.55 1.49 5.26
CA PRO A 123 -10.43 1.83 6.38
C PRO A 123 -11.90 1.42 6.20
N VAL A 124 -12.39 1.29 4.96
CA VAL A 124 -13.79 0.94 4.66
C VAL A 124 -14.07 -0.56 4.65
N ASP A 125 -13.05 -1.42 4.74
CA ASP A 125 -13.21 -2.88 4.76
C ASP A 125 -13.69 -3.43 6.13
N GLY A 126 -13.82 -2.57 7.14
CA GLY A 126 -14.38 -2.92 8.46
C GLY A 126 -13.49 -3.84 9.31
N VAL A 127 -12.25 -4.09 8.91
CA VAL A 127 -11.27 -4.84 9.70
C VAL A 127 -10.68 -3.92 10.78
N PRO A 128 -10.82 -4.23 12.08
CA PRO A 128 -10.25 -3.39 13.14
C PRO A 128 -8.73 -3.28 13.03
N LYS A 129 -8.17 -2.09 13.27
CA LYS A 129 -6.72 -1.81 13.25
C LYS A 129 -5.86 -2.84 14.01
N PRO A 130 -6.23 -3.34 15.21
CA PRO A 130 -5.48 -4.40 15.89
C PRO A 130 -5.48 -5.74 15.13
N GLU A 131 -6.57 -6.08 14.43
CA GLU A 131 -6.65 -7.29 13.62
C GLU A 131 -5.86 -7.13 12.31
N LYS A 132 -5.91 -5.96 11.64
CA LYS A 132 -5.05 -5.65 10.48
C LYS A 132 -3.57 -5.87 10.83
N SER A 133 -3.09 -5.19 11.88
CA SER A 133 -1.70 -5.29 12.35
C SER A 133 -1.33 -6.72 12.77
N ARG A 134 -2.26 -7.49 13.38
CA ARG A 134 -2.03 -8.92 13.68
C ARG A 134 -1.81 -9.76 12.43
N ARG A 135 -2.64 -9.60 11.39
CA ARG A 135 -2.54 -10.32 10.10
C ARG A 135 -1.23 -10.00 9.38
N GLU A 136 -0.82 -8.74 9.44
CA GLU A 136 0.42 -8.25 8.81
C GLU A 136 1.65 -8.76 9.56
N ALA A 137 1.64 -8.71 10.89
CA ALA A 137 2.70 -9.29 11.72
C ALA A 137 2.84 -10.81 11.53
N GLU A 138 1.73 -11.56 11.44
CA GLU A 138 1.72 -12.99 11.13
C GLU A 138 2.30 -13.28 9.74
N THR A 139 1.94 -12.46 8.74
CA THR A 139 2.47 -12.55 7.38
C THR A 139 3.97 -12.27 7.32
N MET A 140 4.45 -11.23 8.00
CA MET A 140 5.86 -10.88 8.01
C MET A 140 6.69 -11.87 8.82
N ASP A 141 6.12 -12.48 9.86
CA ASP A 141 6.70 -13.64 10.53
C ASP A 141 6.82 -14.84 9.58
N TYR A 142 5.78 -15.19 8.82
CA TYR A 142 5.81 -16.27 7.83
C TYR A 142 6.87 -16.02 6.73
N ILE A 143 6.92 -14.82 6.16
CA ILE A 143 7.91 -14.44 5.15
C ILE A 143 9.33 -14.55 5.71
N SER A 144 9.58 -13.97 6.89
CA SER A 144 10.94 -13.90 7.45
C SER A 144 11.45 -15.20 8.06
N LYS A 145 10.59 -15.97 8.73
CA LYS A 145 10.95 -17.18 9.48
C LYS A 145 10.78 -18.45 8.65
N ASN A 146 9.70 -18.56 7.88
CA ASN A 146 9.42 -19.76 7.09
C ASN A 146 10.13 -19.61 5.73
N LEU A 147 9.66 -18.71 4.86
CA LEU A 147 10.20 -18.60 3.49
C LEU A 147 11.69 -18.24 3.42
N LEU A 148 12.17 -17.40 4.33
CA LEU A 148 13.55 -16.90 4.31
C LEU A 148 14.45 -17.46 5.43
N GLY A 149 13.91 -18.11 6.47
CA GLY A 149 14.68 -18.47 7.67
C GLY A 149 15.83 -19.46 7.45
N LYS A 150 15.76 -20.29 6.40
CA LYS A 150 16.87 -21.19 5.99
C LYS A 150 17.68 -20.68 4.79
N VAL A 151 17.29 -19.56 4.17
CA VAL A 151 17.99 -18.97 3.02
C VAL A 151 19.24 -18.25 3.52
N TYR A 152 20.42 -18.76 3.17
CA TYR A 152 21.73 -18.20 3.54
C TYR A 152 21.88 -17.84 5.04
N GLY A 153 21.33 -18.68 5.92
CA GLY A 153 21.36 -18.48 7.39
C GLY A 153 20.28 -17.52 7.93
N GLY A 154 19.30 -17.13 7.12
CA GLY A 154 18.13 -16.36 7.56
C GLY A 154 18.36 -14.86 7.79
N LEU A 155 19.58 -14.36 7.53
CA LEU A 155 19.97 -12.97 7.80
C LEU A 155 19.07 -11.95 7.06
N ALA A 156 18.76 -12.20 5.78
CA ALA A 156 17.88 -11.33 5.00
C ALA A 156 16.44 -11.32 5.54
N GLY A 157 15.92 -12.46 6.01
CA GLY A 157 14.60 -12.53 6.63
C GLY A 157 14.55 -11.73 7.94
N GLN A 158 15.60 -11.82 8.76
CA GLN A 158 15.73 -11.04 10.00
C GLN A 158 15.80 -9.53 9.72
N GLU A 159 16.59 -9.12 8.72
CA GLU A 159 16.69 -7.70 8.31
C GLU A 159 15.32 -7.17 7.82
N ILE A 160 14.65 -7.89 6.92
CA ILE A 160 13.32 -7.51 6.42
C ILE A 160 12.31 -7.36 7.57
N ARG A 161 12.28 -8.31 8.50
CA ARG A 161 11.36 -8.29 9.65
C ARG A 161 11.63 -7.14 10.62
N ALA A 162 12.90 -6.76 10.79
CA ALA A 162 13.30 -5.64 11.64
C ALA A 162 12.96 -4.30 10.99
N ILE A 163 13.24 -4.12 9.69
CA ILE A 163 12.89 -2.90 8.94
C ILE A 163 11.38 -2.69 8.92
N TRP A 164 10.60 -3.75 8.69
CA TRP A 164 9.13 -3.70 8.74
C TRP A 164 8.63 -3.29 10.14
N GLN A 165 9.19 -3.88 11.21
CA GLN A 165 8.81 -3.49 12.58
C GLN A 165 9.14 -2.02 12.88
N GLU A 166 10.24 -1.51 12.35
CA GLU A 166 10.63 -0.11 12.54
C GLU A 166 9.64 0.85 11.85
N TYR A 167 9.07 0.47 10.70
CA TYR A 167 7.99 1.20 10.05
C TYR A 167 6.72 1.21 10.91
N GLU A 168 6.24 0.03 11.32
CA GLU A 168 5.04 -0.14 12.15
C GLU A 168 5.13 0.61 13.49
N ASP A 169 6.29 0.54 14.15
CA ASP A 169 6.53 1.21 15.41
C ASP A 169 6.40 2.74 15.28
N SER A 170 6.73 3.31 14.12
CA SER A 170 6.57 4.75 13.82
C SER A 170 7.25 5.67 14.87
N LYS A 171 8.47 5.28 15.29
CA LYS A 171 9.26 5.91 16.38
C LYS A 171 10.56 6.56 15.94
N THR A 172 11.24 6.02 14.94
CA THR A 172 12.55 6.53 14.48
C THR A 172 12.38 7.65 13.45
N LEU A 173 13.42 8.46 13.25
CA LEU A 173 13.40 9.51 12.23
C LEU A 173 13.34 8.91 10.81
N ASP A 174 14.01 7.78 10.58
CA ASP A 174 13.93 7.02 9.32
C ASP A 174 12.50 6.57 9.03
N SER A 175 11.83 5.98 10.03
CA SER A 175 10.43 5.56 9.94
C SER A 175 9.49 6.74 9.70
N GLN A 176 9.64 7.85 10.44
CA GLN A 176 8.85 9.07 10.25
C GLN A 176 9.03 9.66 8.83
N PHE A 177 10.25 9.66 8.31
CA PHE A 177 10.51 10.11 6.94
C PHE A 177 9.83 9.20 5.90
N VAL A 178 9.90 7.88 6.05
CA VAL A 178 9.25 6.94 5.11
C VAL A 178 7.71 7.02 5.22
N HIS A 179 7.17 7.20 6.42
CA HIS A 179 5.74 7.49 6.65
C HIS A 179 5.29 8.78 5.93
N ASP A 180 6.11 9.82 5.90
CA ASP A 180 5.79 11.03 5.15
C ASP A 180 5.90 10.82 3.64
N ILE A 181 6.89 10.05 3.17
CA ILE A 181 7.07 9.70 1.76
C ILE A 181 5.87 8.90 1.21
N ASP A 182 5.33 7.94 1.98
CA ASP A 182 4.08 7.21 1.66
C ASP A 182 2.93 8.20 1.36
N LYS A 183 2.70 9.13 2.29
CA LYS A 183 1.66 10.17 2.14
C LYS A 183 1.91 11.08 0.95
N MET A 184 3.17 11.46 0.68
CA MET A 184 3.52 12.28 -0.47
C MET A 184 3.26 11.55 -1.79
N GLU A 185 3.55 10.26 -1.84
CA GLU A 185 3.32 9.43 -3.02
C GLU A 185 1.82 9.31 -3.33
N LEU A 186 0.99 9.07 -2.30
CA LEU A 186 -0.47 9.07 -2.39
C LEU A 186 -1.03 10.41 -2.90
N LEU A 187 -0.52 11.55 -2.40
CA LEU A 187 -0.94 12.89 -2.86
C LEU A 187 -0.53 13.15 -4.32
N LEU A 188 0.67 12.74 -4.74
CA LEU A 188 1.10 12.83 -6.14
C LEU A 188 0.20 11.98 -7.04
N GLN A 189 -0.10 10.74 -6.63
CA GLN A 189 -0.91 9.85 -7.45
C GLN A 189 -2.37 10.34 -7.60
N MET A 190 -2.92 10.96 -6.55
CA MET A 190 -4.20 11.66 -6.59
C MET A 190 -4.21 12.73 -7.71
N VAL A 191 -3.27 13.67 -7.67
CA VAL A 191 -3.18 14.77 -8.65
C VAL A 191 -3.01 14.25 -10.08
N GLU A 192 -2.18 13.23 -10.26
CA GLU A 192 -1.96 12.61 -11.57
C GLU A 192 -3.20 11.93 -12.15
N TYR A 193 -4.00 11.23 -11.33
CA TYR A 193 -5.25 10.62 -11.81
C TYR A 193 -6.29 11.69 -12.18
N GLU A 194 -6.45 12.74 -11.37
CA GLU A 194 -7.32 13.87 -11.68
C GLU A 194 -6.91 14.59 -12.98
N LYS A 195 -5.61 14.75 -13.21
CA LYS A 195 -5.03 15.28 -14.46
C LYS A 195 -5.29 14.37 -15.65
N ARG A 196 -5.06 13.05 -15.53
CA ARG A 196 -5.30 12.07 -16.61
C ARG A 196 -6.75 12.04 -17.09
N VAL A 197 -7.72 12.36 -16.22
CA VAL A 197 -9.14 12.44 -16.60
C VAL A 197 -9.64 13.86 -16.85
N ASP A 198 -8.79 14.90 -16.74
CA ASP A 198 -9.16 16.33 -16.79
C ASP A 198 -10.37 16.67 -15.91
N LYS A 199 -10.19 16.59 -14.58
CA LYS A 199 -11.16 17.05 -13.57
C LYS A 199 -12.52 16.33 -13.62
N ARG A 200 -12.66 15.23 -14.35
CA ARG A 200 -13.88 14.41 -14.41
C ARG A 200 -14.06 13.48 -13.21
N LEU A 201 -13.02 13.34 -12.40
CA LEU A 201 -13.03 12.66 -11.10
C LEU A 201 -12.38 13.62 -10.10
N ASP A 202 -12.99 13.76 -8.93
CA ASP A 202 -12.43 14.47 -7.78
C ASP A 202 -12.00 13.41 -6.76
N LEU A 203 -10.73 13.46 -6.38
CA LEU A 203 -10.08 12.53 -5.46
C LEU A 203 -9.68 13.25 -4.16
N GLY A 204 -10.19 14.46 -3.92
CA GLY A 204 -9.78 15.33 -2.82
C GLY A 204 -9.99 14.77 -1.41
N GLU A 205 -10.76 13.70 -1.22
CA GLU A 205 -10.81 12.94 0.04
C GLU A 205 -9.40 12.50 0.51
N PHE A 206 -8.52 12.12 -0.44
CA PHE A 206 -7.15 11.70 -0.14
C PHE A 206 -6.25 12.85 0.35
N ALA A 207 -6.58 14.11 0.05
CA ALA A 207 -5.81 15.27 0.51
C ALA A 207 -5.74 15.36 2.05
N TYR A 208 -6.66 14.71 2.77
CA TYR A 208 -6.63 14.53 4.22
C TYR A 208 -5.24 14.08 4.75
N VAL A 209 -4.51 13.22 4.03
CA VAL A 209 -3.23 12.69 4.53
C VAL A 209 -2.15 13.76 4.66
N ALA A 210 -2.29 14.91 3.99
CA ALA A 210 -1.40 16.07 4.18
C ALA A 210 -1.39 16.57 5.64
N THR A 211 -2.50 16.40 6.38
CA THR A 211 -2.60 16.74 7.81
C THR A 211 -1.80 15.79 8.72
N ARG A 212 -1.37 14.65 8.19
CA ARG A 212 -0.66 13.58 8.91
C ARG A 212 0.84 13.51 8.57
N VAL A 213 1.36 14.51 7.85
CA VAL A 213 2.77 14.68 7.49
C VAL A 213 3.50 15.38 8.64
N VAL A 214 4.61 14.83 9.14
CA VAL A 214 5.19 15.24 10.42
C VAL A 214 6.50 16.03 10.34
N LEU A 215 7.32 15.82 9.30
CA LEU A 215 8.60 16.53 9.16
C LEU A 215 8.40 17.89 8.47
N PRO A 216 9.06 18.97 8.92
CA PRO A 216 8.90 20.29 8.31
C PRO A 216 9.23 20.31 6.81
N GLU A 217 10.26 19.57 6.39
CA GLU A 217 10.69 19.57 4.99
C GLU A 217 9.69 18.86 4.05
N THR A 218 9.04 17.78 4.49
CA THR A 218 8.00 17.06 3.74
C THR A 218 6.66 17.78 3.80
N GLN A 219 6.39 18.56 4.85
CA GLN A 219 5.23 19.47 4.91
C GLN A 219 5.30 20.57 3.85
N GLU A 220 6.48 21.05 3.47
CA GLU A 220 6.61 21.99 2.33
C GLU A 220 6.28 21.31 1.00
N TRP A 221 6.73 20.06 0.78
CA TRP A 221 6.33 19.28 -0.40
C TRP A 221 4.81 19.03 -0.44
N ALA A 222 4.18 18.73 0.70
CA ALA A 222 2.73 18.56 0.79
C ALA A 222 1.98 19.82 0.35
N LYS A 223 2.43 21.01 0.80
CA LYS A 223 1.87 22.31 0.40
C LYS A 223 2.06 22.58 -1.09
N GLU A 224 3.21 22.20 -1.66
CA GLU A 224 3.48 22.38 -3.09
C GLU A 224 2.55 21.49 -3.95
N ILE A 225 2.34 20.23 -3.57
CA ILE A 225 1.42 19.31 -4.26
C ILE A 225 -0.03 19.79 -4.18
N LEU A 226 -0.49 20.25 -3.00
CA LEU A 226 -1.84 20.80 -2.86
C LEU A 226 -2.00 22.11 -3.65
N LYS A 227 -0.99 22.98 -3.67
CA LYS A 227 -1.00 24.19 -4.51
C LYS A 227 -1.06 23.85 -6.01
N GLU A 228 -0.29 22.86 -6.46
CA GLU A 228 -0.33 22.37 -7.85
C GLU A 228 -1.72 21.83 -8.22
N ARG A 229 -2.39 21.18 -7.27
CA ARG A 229 -3.77 20.71 -7.40
C ARG A 229 -4.76 21.87 -7.53
N ASP A 230 -4.72 22.83 -6.61
CA ASP A 230 -5.58 24.02 -6.63
C ASP A 230 -5.41 24.81 -7.94
N GLU A 231 -4.16 25.00 -8.40
CA GLU A 231 -3.86 25.64 -9.69
C GLU A 231 -4.39 24.84 -10.89
N PHE A 232 -4.35 23.51 -10.83
CA PHE A 232 -4.93 22.65 -11.87
C PHE A 232 -6.46 22.75 -11.92
N TRP A 233 -7.16 22.68 -10.78
CA TRP A 233 -8.62 22.76 -10.71
C TRP A 233 -9.14 24.19 -10.97
N GLY A 234 -8.39 25.20 -10.58
CA GLY A 234 -8.68 26.62 -10.80
C GLY A 234 -10.01 27.03 -10.16
N PRO A 235 -10.90 27.73 -10.87
CA PRO A 235 -12.17 28.21 -10.31
C PRO A 235 -13.24 27.11 -10.18
N LYS A 236 -12.95 25.85 -10.55
CA LYS A 236 -13.92 24.76 -10.45
C LYS A 236 -14.01 24.28 -8.99
N PRO A 237 -15.20 24.22 -8.38
CA PRO A 237 -15.36 23.63 -7.04
C PRO A 237 -14.86 22.17 -7.01
N HIS A 238 -14.12 21.84 -5.95
CA HIS A 238 -13.53 20.54 -5.71
C HIS A 238 -13.30 20.33 -4.19
N VAL A 239 -13.06 19.10 -3.76
CA VAL A 239 -12.90 18.72 -2.35
C VAL A 239 -11.50 19.07 -1.83
N HIS A 240 -11.44 19.64 -0.64
CA HIS A 240 -10.23 19.96 0.13
C HIS A 240 -10.13 19.04 1.35
N GLY A 241 -9.73 17.78 1.17
CA GLY A 241 -9.74 16.78 2.24
C GLY A 241 -8.90 17.13 3.47
N GLU A 242 -7.86 17.95 3.29
CA GLU A 242 -7.04 18.53 4.35
C GLU A 242 -7.80 19.48 5.29
N ALA A 243 -8.94 20.02 4.84
CA ALA A 243 -9.87 20.84 5.63
C ALA A 243 -11.07 20.03 6.18
N GLY A 244 -11.10 18.70 5.95
CA GLY A 244 -12.14 17.80 6.44
C GLY A 244 -13.55 18.24 6.02
N VAL A 245 -14.47 18.32 6.98
CA VAL A 245 -15.86 18.75 6.76
C VAL A 245 -15.95 20.15 6.13
N ASN A 246 -15.06 21.08 6.52
CA ASN A 246 -15.03 22.42 5.93
C ASN A 246 -14.56 22.43 4.46
N GLY A 247 -13.84 21.39 4.05
CA GLY A 247 -13.39 21.17 2.67
C GLY A 247 -14.32 20.29 1.84
N GLY A 248 -15.50 19.92 2.35
CA GLY A 248 -16.50 19.14 1.62
C GLY A 248 -16.42 17.62 1.80
N VAL A 249 -15.62 17.11 2.74
CA VAL A 249 -15.66 15.70 3.15
C VAL A 249 -16.88 15.45 4.04
N GLY A 250 -17.52 14.28 3.91
CA GLY A 250 -18.65 13.91 4.77
C GLY A 250 -18.23 13.72 6.24
N GLU A 251 -19.09 14.09 7.19
CA GLU A 251 -18.78 14.01 8.63
C GLU A 251 -18.32 12.62 9.08
N ASP A 252 -19.01 11.57 8.61
CA ASP A 252 -18.69 10.19 9.00
C ASP A 252 -17.36 9.74 8.38
N THR A 253 -17.10 10.13 7.13
CA THR A 253 -15.79 9.92 6.48
C THR A 253 -14.65 10.61 7.25
N THR A 254 -14.85 11.85 7.72
CA THR A 254 -13.86 12.54 8.56
C THR A 254 -13.65 11.84 9.90
N LYS A 255 -14.73 11.38 10.57
CA LYS A 255 -14.64 10.60 11.83
C LYS A 255 -13.86 9.29 11.63
N ASP A 256 -14.13 8.57 10.55
CA ASP A 256 -13.46 7.30 10.22
C ASP A 256 -11.97 7.51 9.89
N GLN A 257 -11.64 8.57 9.14
CA GLN A 257 -10.26 9.00 8.89
C GLN A 257 -9.53 9.35 10.21
N ASP A 258 -10.16 10.17 11.06
CA ASP A 258 -9.58 10.56 12.36
C ASP A 258 -9.37 9.35 13.28
N ALA A 259 -10.32 8.41 13.32
CA ALA A 259 -10.20 7.17 14.08
C ALA A 259 -9.06 6.29 13.55
N TYR A 260 -8.96 6.09 12.23
CA TYR A 260 -7.92 5.26 11.61
C TYR A 260 -6.51 5.81 11.87
N TYR A 261 -6.33 7.14 11.71
CA TYR A 261 -5.03 7.81 11.91
C TYR A 261 -4.74 8.22 13.36
N SER A 262 -5.67 8.03 14.30
CA SER A 262 -5.37 8.12 15.73
C SER A 262 -4.41 6.99 16.17
N LYS A 263 -3.42 7.34 17.02
CA LYS A 263 -2.46 6.39 17.62
C LYS A 263 -2.96 5.99 19.01
#